data_AF-A0A661S9X5-F1
#
_entry.id   AF-A0A661S9X5-F1
#
_cell.length_a   1.000
_cell.length_b   1.000
_cell.length_c   1.000
_cell.angle_alpha   90.00
_cell.angle_beta   90.00
_cell.angle_gamma   90.00
#
_symmetry.space_group_name_H-M   'P 1'
#
loop_
_entity.id
_entity.type
_entity.pdbx_description
1 polymer ?
#
loop_
_entity_poly.entity_id
_entity_poly.type
_entity_poly.pdbx_seq_one_letter_code
_entity_poly.pdbx_strand_id
1 'polypeptide(L)'
;MDFAKLAEKLGLEKDEFIELVELFLDVSASDLGKLQSAIDERDIQQAVEVAHSLKGASGNLGLDEISRMAKNVEANARQGSLDGATEAVRMMKEKRELIAEAIKNA
;
A
#
# COMPACT_ATOMS: atom_id res chain seq x y z
N MET A 1 11.81 9.40 6.35
CA MET A 1 10.94 9.81 5.23
C MET A 1 10.89 11.33 5.25
N ASP A 2 10.95 12.00 4.10
CA ASP A 2 10.88 13.47 4.03
C ASP A 2 9.48 13.86 3.53
N PHE A 3 8.57 14.10 4.48
CA PHE A 3 7.17 14.41 4.19
C PHE A 3 7.02 15.75 3.46
N ALA A 4 7.85 16.74 3.77
CA ALA A 4 7.81 18.04 3.11
C ALA A 4 8.15 17.91 1.62
N LYS A 5 9.19 17.14 1.29
CA LYS A 5 9.56 16.88 -0.11
C LYS A 5 8.53 16.05 -0.87
N LEU A 6 7.83 15.14 -0.20
CA LEU A 6 6.75 14.36 -0.81
C LEU A 6 5.52 15.24 -1.05
N ALA A 7 5.17 16.10 -0.10
CA ALA A 7 4.10 17.08 -0.23
C ALA A 7 4.35 18.05 -1.39
N GLU A 8 5.57 18.60 -1.50
CA GLU A 8 5.95 19.50 -2.59
C GLU A 8 5.76 18.87 -3.98
N LYS A 9 6.13 17.59 -4.14
CA LYS A 9 5.92 16.86 -5.41
C LYS A 9 4.45 16.74 -5.81
N LEU A 10 3.56 16.79 -4.83
CA LEU A 10 2.12 16.68 -5.01
C LEU A 10 1.44 18.07 -5.02
N GLY A 11 2.21 19.15 -4.84
CA GLY A 11 1.69 20.50 -4.74
C GLY A 11 0.86 20.74 -3.49
N LEU A 12 1.18 20.04 -2.40
CA LEU A 12 0.49 20.10 -1.11
C LEU A 12 1.37 20.72 -0.04
N GLU A 13 0.74 21.29 0.98
CA GLU A 13 1.43 21.61 2.23
C GLU A 13 1.74 20.32 3.02
N LYS A 14 2.76 20.38 3.88
CA LYS A 14 3.22 19.20 4.65
C LYS A 14 2.09 18.60 5.49
N ASP A 15 1.30 19.43 6.17
CA ASP A 15 0.24 18.96 7.07
C ASP A 15 -0.91 18.31 6.29
N GLU A 16 -1.31 18.88 5.14
CA GLU A 16 -2.30 18.27 4.23
C GLU A 16 -1.83 16.91 3.71
N PHE A 17 -0.54 16.79 3.36
CA PHE A 17 0.02 15.51 2.95
C PHE A 17 0.00 14.48 4.09
N ILE A 18 0.32 14.89 5.32
CA ILE A 18 0.26 13.99 6.48
C ILE A 18 -1.16 13.46 6.68
N GLU A 19 -2.19 14.31 6.62
CA GLU A 19 -3.59 13.89 6.73
C GLU A 19 -3.96 12.83 5.66
N LEU A 20 -3.49 13.01 4.42
CA LEU A 20 -3.70 12.03 3.36
C LEU A 20 -2.98 10.70 3.61
N VAL A 21 -1.77 10.75 4.18
CA VAL A 21 -1.04 9.52 4.53
C VAL A 21 -1.71 8.81 5.70
N GLU A 22 -2.23 9.53 6.71
CA GLU A 22 -3.01 8.96 7.80
C GLU A 22 -4.28 8.26 7.29
N LEU A 23 -5.03 8.92 6.39
CA LEU A 23 -6.18 8.30 5.73
C LEU A 23 -5.79 7.05 4.93
N PHE A 24 -4.66 7.10 4.23
CA PHE A 24 -4.13 5.93 3.54
C PHE A 24 -3.80 4.80 4.51
N LEU A 25 -3.20 5.08 5.67
CA LEU A 25 -2.89 4.07 6.68
C LEU A 25 -4.17 3.38 7.16
N ASP A 26 -5.23 4.12 7.44
CA ASP A 26 -6.52 3.56 7.87
C ASP A 26 -7.13 2.63 6.81
N VAL A 27 -7.24 3.12 5.57
CA VAL A 27 -7.84 2.35 4.47
C VAL A 27 -7.01 1.13 4.11
N SER A 28 -5.69 1.29 4.01
CA SER A 28 -4.79 0.21 3.62
C SER A 28 -4.69 -0.91 4.66
N ALA A 29 -5.05 -0.67 5.93
CA ALA A 29 -5.18 -1.73 6.93
C ALA A 29 -6.23 -2.76 6.51
N SER A 30 -7.42 -2.26 6.18
CA SER A 30 -8.54 -3.07 5.71
C SER A 30 -8.20 -3.77 4.40
N ASP A 31 -7.61 -3.06 3.44
CA ASP A 31 -7.30 -3.62 2.13
C ASP A 31 -6.20 -4.70 2.21
N LEU A 32 -5.19 -4.56 3.08
CA LEU A 32 -4.22 -5.64 3.31
C LEU A 32 -4.83 -6.85 4.02
N GLY A 33 -5.87 -6.64 4.84
CA GLY A 33 -6.69 -7.73 5.38
C GLY A 33 -7.43 -8.47 4.27
N LYS A 34 -8.15 -7.75 3.41
CA LYS A 34 -8.87 -8.32 2.25
C LYS A 34 -7.93 -9.05 1.29
N LEU A 35 -6.75 -8.47 1.02
CA LEU A 35 -5.76 -9.10 0.16
C LEU A 35 -5.26 -10.41 0.77
N GLN A 36 -5.00 -10.45 2.07
CA GLN A 36 -4.62 -11.70 2.75
C GLN A 36 -5.72 -12.76 2.64
N SER A 37 -6.99 -12.40 2.91
CA SER A 37 -8.11 -13.33 2.77
C SER A 37 -8.26 -13.86 1.34
N ALA A 38 -8.16 -12.99 0.34
CA ALA A 38 -8.20 -13.39 -1.07
C ALA A 38 -7.06 -14.37 -1.42
N ILE A 39 -5.87 -14.17 -0.85
CA ILE A 39 -4.74 -15.09 -1.03
C ILE A 39 -5.04 -16.45 -0.39
N ASP A 40 -5.51 -16.45 0.85
CA ASP A 40 -5.78 -17.67 1.63
C ASP A 40 -6.90 -18.52 0.99
N GLU A 41 -7.91 -17.84 0.44
CA GLU A 41 -9.05 -18.46 -0.27
C GLU A 41 -8.74 -18.78 -1.74
N ARG A 42 -7.56 -18.40 -2.24
CA ARG A 42 -7.16 -18.50 -3.65
C ARG A 42 -8.12 -17.77 -4.60
N ASP A 43 -8.75 -16.70 -4.14
CA ASP A 43 -9.57 -15.80 -4.96
C ASP A 43 -8.65 -14.86 -5.75
N ILE A 44 -8.28 -15.32 -6.95
CA ILE A 44 -7.42 -14.58 -7.88
C ILE A 44 -8.04 -13.24 -8.26
N GLN A 45 -9.35 -13.20 -8.53
CA GLN A 45 -10.00 -11.97 -9.00
C GLN A 45 -9.95 -10.92 -7.90
N GLN A 46 -10.32 -11.30 -6.67
CA GLN A 46 -10.29 -10.38 -5.55
C GLN A 46 -8.86 -9.92 -5.24
N ALA A 47 -7.87 -10.81 -5.31
CA ALA A 47 -6.47 -10.45 -5.10
C ALA A 47 -5.97 -9.41 -6.13
N VAL A 48 -6.35 -9.56 -7.42
CA VAL A 48 -6.03 -8.59 -8.47
C VAL A 48 -6.65 -7.22 -8.15
N GLU A 49 -7.94 -7.18 -7.81
CA GLU A 49 -8.66 -5.94 -7.55
C GLU A 49 -8.09 -5.18 -6.36
N VAL A 50 -7.85 -5.87 -5.24
CA VAL A 50 -7.32 -5.24 -4.02
C VAL A 50 -5.86 -4.80 -4.22
N ALA A 51 -5.03 -5.63 -4.87
CA ALA A 51 -3.65 -5.25 -5.17
C ALA A 51 -3.58 -4.05 -6.14
N HIS A 52 -4.50 -3.96 -7.10
CA HIS A 52 -4.62 -2.81 -8.00
C HIS A 52 -4.96 -1.52 -7.22
N SER A 53 -5.93 -1.59 -6.31
CA SER A 53 -6.32 -0.46 -5.45
C SER A 53 -5.14 0.01 -4.60
N LEU A 54 -4.50 -0.92 -3.87
CA LEU A 54 -3.34 -0.63 -3.02
C LEU A 54 -2.19 0.02 -3.80
N LYS A 55 -1.91 -0.47 -5.02
CA LYS A 55 -0.89 0.08 -5.91
C LYS A 55 -1.20 1.53 -6.28
N GLY A 56 -2.45 1.83 -6.64
CA GLY A 56 -2.89 3.18 -7.01
C GLY A 56 -2.82 4.15 -5.84
N ALA A 57 -3.40 3.78 -4.70
CA ALA A 57 -3.43 4.61 -3.50
C ALA A 57 -2.01 4.94 -3.00
N SER A 58 -1.14 3.93 -2.88
CA SER A 58 0.25 4.14 -2.48
C SER A 58 1.07 4.90 -3.53
N GLY A 59 0.83 4.65 -4.82
CA GLY A 59 1.52 5.35 -5.91
C GLY A 59 1.19 6.85 -5.96
N ASN A 60 -0.07 7.21 -5.74
CA ASN A 60 -0.50 8.61 -5.71
C ASN A 60 0.13 9.41 -4.57
N LEU A 61 0.55 8.75 -3.48
CA LEU A 61 1.21 9.39 -2.33
C LEU A 61 2.75 9.30 -2.41
N GLY A 62 3.31 8.74 -3.48
CA GLY A 62 4.75 8.53 -3.61
C GLY A 62 5.31 7.48 -2.65
N LEU A 63 4.46 6.58 -2.14
CA LEU A 63 4.84 5.46 -1.27
C LEU A 63 5.33 4.28 -2.12
N ASP A 64 6.42 4.52 -2.85
CA ASP A 64 6.84 3.68 -3.97
C ASP A 64 7.12 2.22 -3.59
N GLU A 65 7.60 1.97 -2.37
CA GLU A 65 7.86 0.59 -1.90
C GLU A 65 6.56 -0.23 -1.82
N ILE A 66 5.50 0.34 -1.25
CA ILE A 66 4.19 -0.32 -1.16
C ILE A 66 3.61 -0.48 -2.56
N SER A 67 3.69 0.57 -3.39
CA SER A 67 3.17 0.54 -4.76
C SER A 67 3.83 -0.54 -5.60
N ARG A 68 5.15 -0.70 -5.50
CA ARG A 68 5.89 -1.77 -6.20
C ARG A 68 5.49 -3.17 -5.73
N MET A 69 5.35 -3.39 -4.43
CA MET A 69 4.92 -4.70 -3.90
C MET A 69 3.51 -5.05 -4.37
N ALA A 70 2.57 -4.11 -4.26
CA ALA A 70 1.20 -4.29 -4.73
C ALA A 70 1.13 -4.55 -6.25
N LYS A 71 1.95 -3.84 -7.04
CA LYS A 71 2.08 -4.08 -8.49
C LYS A 71 2.55 -5.50 -8.80
N ASN A 72 3.53 -6.02 -8.06
CA ASN A 72 4.02 -7.39 -8.28
C ASN A 72 2.96 -8.43 -7.94
N VAL A 73 2.23 -8.25 -6.83
CA VAL A 73 1.10 -9.12 -6.47
C VAL A 73 0.03 -9.08 -7.55
N GLU A 74 -0.38 -7.90 -8.00
CA GLU A 74 -1.36 -7.73 -9.08
C GLU A 74 -0.90 -8.45 -10.36
N ALA A 75 0.36 -8.27 -10.77
CA ALA A 75 0.89 -8.85 -12.00
C ALA A 75 0.95 -10.39 -11.95
N ASN A 76 1.33 -10.98 -10.80
CA ASN A 76 1.33 -12.43 -10.63
C ASN A 76 -0.09 -12.98 -10.57
N ALA A 77 -0.98 -12.32 -9.82
CA ALA A 77 -2.37 -12.75 -9.68
C ALA A 77 -3.10 -12.71 -11.04
N ARG A 78 -2.85 -11.70 -11.89
CA ARG A 78 -3.36 -11.66 -13.27
C ARG A 78 -2.90 -12.84 -14.14
N GLN A 79 -1.78 -13.47 -13.79
CA GLN A 79 -1.27 -14.69 -14.44
C GLN A 79 -1.75 -15.97 -13.73
N GLY A 80 -2.62 -15.86 -12.73
CA GLY A 80 -3.16 -16.99 -11.96
C GLY A 80 -2.24 -17.50 -10.85
N SER A 81 -1.15 -16.79 -10.51
CA SER A 81 -0.23 -17.16 -9.43
C SER A 81 -0.35 -16.18 -8.25
N LEU A 82 -0.37 -16.73 -7.03
CA LEU A 82 -0.29 -15.97 -5.79
C LEU A 82 1.06 -16.19 -5.08
N ASP A 83 2.06 -16.66 -5.82
CA ASP A 83 3.37 -16.95 -5.26
C ASP A 83 4.03 -15.67 -4.75
N GLY A 84 4.50 -15.72 -3.50
CA GLY A 84 5.08 -14.58 -2.81
C GLY A 84 4.08 -13.51 -2.34
N ALA A 85 2.78 -13.67 -2.60
CA ALA A 85 1.79 -12.65 -2.26
C ALA A 85 1.64 -12.47 -0.73
N THR A 86 1.63 -13.56 0.04
CA THR A 86 1.60 -13.49 1.51
C THR A 86 2.80 -12.74 2.09
N GLU A 87 4.00 -12.98 1.54
CA GLU A 87 5.21 -12.29 1.98
C GLU A 87 5.18 -10.80 1.61
N ALA A 88 4.66 -10.47 0.41
CA ALA A 88 4.43 -9.09 0.03
C ALA A 88 3.43 -8.39 0.97
N VAL A 89 2.34 -9.05 1.36
CA VAL A 89 1.38 -8.51 2.34
C VAL A 89 2.06 -8.24 3.69
N ARG A 90 2.88 -9.17 4.17
CA ARG A 90 3.64 -9.01 5.41
C ARG A 90 4.56 -7.79 5.34
N MET A 91 5.36 -7.66 4.28
CA MET A 91 6.25 -6.52 4.08
C MET A 91 5.50 -5.19 3.92
N MET A 92 4.35 -5.19 3.24
CA MET A 92 3.49 -3.99 3.14
C MET A 92 2.95 -3.56 4.51
N LYS A 93 2.56 -4.51 5.37
CA LYS A 93 2.15 -4.21 6.76
C LYS A 93 3.30 -3.59 7.55
N GLU A 94 4.50 -4.16 7.48
CA GLU A 94 5.68 -3.59 8.16
C GLU A 94 6.01 -2.18 7.67
N LYS A 95 5.94 -1.93 6.36
CA LYS A 95 6.17 -0.60 5.81
C LYS A 95 5.14 0.42 6.27
N ARG A 96 3.87 0.03 6.40
CA ARG A 96 2.82 0.88 6.97
C ARG A 96 3.14 1.28 8.40
N GLU A 97 3.54 0.34 9.25
CA GLU A 97 3.91 0.64 10.65
C GLU A 97 5.09 1.61 10.73
N LEU A 98 6.10 1.44 9.87
CA LEU A 98 7.23 2.38 9.79
C LEU A 98 6.80 3.79 9.35
N ILE A 99 5.84 3.90 8.44
CA ILE A 99 5.28 5.19 8.01
C ILE A 99 4.47 5.81 9.15
N ALA A 100 3.63 5.03 9.83
CA ALA A 100 2.84 5.49 10.97
C ALA A 100 3.73 6.04 12.10
N GLU A 101 4.84 5.36 12.40
CA GLU A 101 5.81 5.84 13.38
C GLU A 101 6.56 7.09 12.91
N ALA A 102 6.86 7.19 11.61
CA ALA A 102 7.48 8.39 11.05
C ALA A 102 6.56 9.62 11.17
N ILE A 103 5.24 9.47 11.03
CA ILE A 103 4.27 10.55 11.17
C ILE A 103 4.23 11.11 12.60
N LYS A 104 4.24 10.24 13.62
CA LYS A 104 4.24 10.68 15.03
C LYS A 104 5.42 11.57 15.40
N ASN A 105 6.52 11.43 14.66
CA ASN A 105 7.77 12.16 14.86
C ASN A 105 7.99 13.28 13.81
N ALA A 106 7.00 13.54 12.94
CA ALA A 106 7.14 14.42 11.78
C ALA A 106 7.00 15.90 12.12
#